data_AF-A0A859IAE2-F1
#
_entry.id   AF-A0A859IAE2-F1
#
_cell.length_a   1.000
_cell.length_b   1.000
_cell.length_c   1.000
_cell.angle_alpha   90.00
_cell.angle_beta   90.00
_cell.angle_gamma   90.00
#
_symmetry.space_group_name_H-M   'P 1'
#
loop_
_entity.id
_entity.type
_entity.pdbx_description
1 polymer ?
#
loop_
_entity_poly.entity_id
_entity_poly.type
_entity_poly.pdbx_seq_one_letter_code
_entity_poly.pdbx_strand_id
1 'polypeptide(L)'
;MLNNQDFFNIQQFNTNIQTVEILKCFFNKDTFNLSINEYMKTNYQQLNHYFNQNNINSQSQKVIRGKINEYFILLYFQNKGIINLYPQAYLFFIPDIKFDLVLFTETKRIMAFNFKTCLRDRYKQAMVEGQQLKKLDTRFEFYLLNALFRFFRQLLSLKLFLKLFFKT
;
A
#
# COMPACT_ATOMS: atom_id res chain seq x y z
N MET A 1 5.61 10.10 17.26
CA MET A 1 4.32 10.19 16.53
C MET A 1 4.54 10.78 15.14
N LEU A 2 3.65 10.51 14.19
CA LEU A 2 3.68 11.12 12.86
C LEU A 2 3.31 12.62 12.93
N ASN A 3 3.82 13.41 12.00
CA ASN A 3 3.48 14.83 11.81
C ASN A 3 3.15 15.11 10.33
N ASN A 4 2.74 16.34 10.01
CA ASN A 4 2.36 16.72 8.64
C ASN A 4 3.52 16.57 7.63
N GLN A 5 4.77 16.73 8.04
CA GLN A 5 5.93 16.59 7.15
C GLN A 5 6.10 15.14 6.69
N ASP A 6 5.78 14.16 7.53
CA ASP A 6 5.85 12.74 7.17
C ASP A 6 4.92 12.39 5.99
N PHE A 7 3.84 13.16 5.80
CA PHE A 7 2.88 12.98 4.71
C PHE A 7 3.14 13.88 3.50
N PHE A 8 4.08 14.84 3.59
CA PHE A 8 4.32 15.81 2.53
C PHE A 8 4.82 15.16 1.23
N ASN A 9 5.57 14.07 1.31
CA ASN A 9 6.01 13.32 0.12
C ASN A 9 4.93 12.34 -0.40
N ILE A 10 3.84 12.15 0.36
CA ILE A 10 2.66 11.34 0.00
C ILE A 10 1.54 12.26 -0.52
N GLN A 11 1.93 13.39 -1.13
CA GLN A 11 1.13 14.56 -1.53
C GLN A 11 -0.11 14.27 -2.38
N GLN A 12 -0.23 13.07 -2.95
CA GLN A 12 -1.41 12.64 -3.71
C GLN A 12 -2.60 12.21 -2.83
N PHE A 13 -2.44 12.17 -1.50
CA PHE A 13 -3.59 12.06 -0.59
C PHE A 13 -3.77 13.33 0.20
N ASN A 14 -4.99 13.88 0.12
CA ASN A 14 -5.39 15.06 0.87
C ASN A 14 -5.06 14.88 2.36
N THR A 15 -4.18 15.72 2.89
CA THR A 15 -3.67 15.65 4.26
C THR A 15 -4.71 16.03 5.31
N ASN A 16 -5.83 16.64 4.88
CA ASN A 16 -6.98 17.00 5.71
C ASN A 16 -8.07 15.92 5.76
N ILE A 17 -7.69 14.64 5.63
CA ILE A 17 -8.63 13.52 5.74
C ILE A 17 -8.56 12.97 7.18
N GLN A 18 -9.73 12.66 7.76
CA GLN A 18 -9.90 12.00 9.06
C GLN A 18 -8.90 10.86 9.32
N THR A 19 -8.55 10.09 8.27
CA THR A 19 -7.57 9.02 8.30
C THR A 19 -6.15 9.46 8.72
N VAL A 20 -5.70 10.62 8.27
CA VAL A 20 -4.37 11.17 8.63
C VAL A 20 -4.34 11.51 10.11
N GLU A 21 -5.41 12.13 10.62
CA GLU A 21 -5.53 12.43 12.06
C GLU A 21 -5.55 11.16 12.90
N ILE A 22 -6.35 10.17 12.51
CA ILE A 22 -6.37 8.85 13.17
C ILE A 22 -4.96 8.23 13.19
N LEU A 23 -4.24 8.25 12.06
CA LEU A 23 -2.87 7.73 11.97
C LEU A 23 -1.92 8.42 12.95
N LYS A 24 -1.96 9.76 13.04
CA LYS A 24 -1.13 10.52 13.98
C LYS A 24 -1.38 10.13 15.44
N CYS A 25 -2.62 9.78 15.79
CA CYS A 25 -3.00 9.43 17.16
C CYS A 25 -2.35 8.12 17.67
N PHE A 26 -2.23 7.09 16.83
CA PHE A 26 -1.77 5.76 17.29
C PHE A 26 -0.41 5.33 16.75
N PHE A 27 0.05 5.87 15.62
CA PHE A 27 1.20 5.32 14.91
C PHE A 27 2.52 5.61 15.64
N ASN A 28 3.28 4.53 15.92
CA ASN A 28 4.64 4.64 16.46
C ASN A 28 5.70 4.52 15.34
N LYS A 29 6.57 5.53 15.22
CA LYS A 29 7.68 5.58 14.25
C LYS A 29 8.70 4.45 14.47
N ASP A 30 8.87 3.94 15.68
CA ASP A 30 9.81 2.84 15.95
C ASP A 30 9.47 1.57 15.16
N THR A 31 8.19 1.41 14.76
CA THR A 31 7.75 0.27 13.97
C THR A 31 8.43 0.20 12.60
N PHE A 32 8.96 1.31 12.08
CA PHE A 32 9.67 1.35 10.82
C PHE A 32 10.96 0.49 10.79
N ASN A 33 11.52 0.19 11.96
CA ASN A 33 12.68 -0.67 12.10
C ASN A 33 12.34 -2.16 11.92
N LEU A 34 11.05 -2.51 11.96
CA LEU A 34 10.58 -3.88 11.84
C LEU A 34 10.61 -4.38 10.39
N SER A 35 10.61 -5.71 10.23
CA SER A 35 10.32 -6.35 8.95
C SER A 35 8.92 -5.97 8.47
N ILE A 36 8.66 -5.96 7.16
CA ILE A 36 7.36 -5.53 6.63
C ILE A 36 6.18 -6.31 7.24
N ASN A 37 6.35 -7.61 7.50
CA ASN A 37 5.31 -8.44 8.09
C ASN A 37 5.00 -8.03 9.54
N GLU A 38 6.04 -7.81 10.34
CA GLU A 38 5.92 -7.37 11.73
C GLU A 38 5.41 -5.93 11.80
N TYR A 39 5.91 -5.04 10.95
CA TYR A 39 5.42 -3.68 10.79
C TYR A 39 3.90 -3.66 10.55
N MET A 40 3.42 -4.43 9.57
CA MET A 40 1.99 -4.48 9.26
C MET A 40 1.18 -5.04 10.43
N LYS A 41 1.62 -6.17 11.00
CA LYS A 41 0.93 -6.81 12.13
C LYS A 41 0.82 -5.87 13.33
N THR A 42 1.94 -5.27 13.74
CA THR A 42 2.00 -4.36 14.89
C THR A 42 1.11 -3.14 14.68
N ASN A 43 1.20 -2.49 13.50
CA ASN A 43 0.39 -1.31 13.22
C ASN A 43 -1.12 -1.62 13.09
N TYR A 44 -1.49 -2.81 12.59
CA TYR A 44 -2.88 -3.27 12.62
C TYR A 44 -3.40 -3.52 14.04
N GLN A 45 -2.56 -4.05 14.94
CA GLN A 45 -2.92 -4.22 16.35
C GLN A 45 -3.15 -2.87 17.02
N GLN A 46 -2.29 -1.88 16.77
CA GLN A 46 -2.47 -0.51 17.29
C GLN A 46 -3.75 0.14 16.74
N LEU A 47 -4.05 -0.04 15.45
CA LEU A 47 -5.29 0.45 14.86
C LEU A 47 -6.54 -0.20 15.48
N ASN A 48 -6.50 -1.51 15.72
CA ASN A 48 -7.59 -2.22 16.39
C ASN A 48 -7.83 -1.68 17.80
N HIS A 49 -6.75 -1.44 18.54
CA HIS A 49 -6.82 -0.84 19.87
C HIS A 49 -7.47 0.56 19.80
N TYR A 50 -7.04 1.40 18.86
CA TYR A 50 -7.65 2.71 18.64
C TYR A 50 -9.15 2.63 18.34
N PHE A 51 -9.58 1.72 17.45
CA PHE A 51 -11.01 1.57 17.15
C PHE A 51 -11.83 1.11 18.35
N ASN A 52 -11.30 0.19 19.15
CA ASN A 52 -11.96 -0.31 20.34
C ASN A 52 -12.11 0.81 21.39
N GLN A 53 -11.07 1.60 21.61
CA GLN A 53 -11.11 2.72 22.56
C GLN A 53 -12.09 3.82 22.14
N ASN A 54 -12.24 4.07 20.84
CA ASN A 54 -13.07 5.16 20.31
C ASN A 54 -14.46 4.69 19.84
N ASN A 55 -14.84 3.44 20.11
CA ASN A 55 -16.14 2.84 19.75
C ASN A 55 -16.56 3.09 18.28
N ILE A 56 -15.60 3.04 17.35
CA ILE A 56 -15.87 3.30 15.93
C ILE A 56 -16.71 2.16 15.35
N ASN A 57 -17.83 2.49 14.71
CA ASN A 57 -18.73 1.49 14.11
C ASN A 57 -18.05 0.68 12.98
N SER A 58 -18.55 -0.53 12.72
CA SER A 58 -17.94 -1.50 11.81
C SER A 58 -17.85 -1.03 10.35
N GLN A 59 -18.83 -0.27 9.86
CA GLN A 59 -18.85 0.25 8.50
C GLN A 59 -17.77 1.31 8.29
N SER A 60 -17.66 2.26 9.23
CA SER A 60 -16.59 3.26 9.25
C SER A 60 -15.23 2.59 9.40
N GLN A 61 -15.08 1.59 10.28
CA GLN A 61 -13.84 0.83 10.41
C GLN A 61 -13.38 0.25 9.07
N LYS A 62 -14.29 -0.34 8.28
CA LYS A 62 -13.94 -0.94 6.98
C LYS A 62 -13.33 0.07 6.01
N VAL A 63 -13.94 1.26 5.92
CA VAL A 63 -13.47 2.35 5.05
C VAL A 63 -12.13 2.89 5.55
N ILE A 64 -12.03 3.19 6.86
CA ILE A 64 -10.81 3.72 7.48
C ILE A 64 -9.66 2.72 7.35
N ARG A 65 -9.88 1.42 7.59
CA ARG A 65 -8.87 0.36 7.43
C ARG A 65 -8.33 0.29 6.02
N GLY A 66 -9.20 0.39 5.01
CA GLY A 66 -8.78 0.40 3.61
C GLY A 66 -7.77 1.52 3.37
N LYS A 67 -8.13 2.73 3.80
CA LYS A 67 -7.28 3.90 3.62
C LYS A 67 -5.99 3.86 4.43
N ILE A 68 -6.06 3.47 5.70
CA ILE A 68 -4.88 3.32 6.57
C ILE A 68 -3.91 2.27 6.01
N ASN A 69 -4.42 1.18 5.41
CA ASN A 69 -3.58 0.17 4.79
C ASN A 69 -2.75 0.73 3.63
N GLU A 70 -3.31 1.62 2.82
CA GLU A 70 -2.57 2.34 1.77
C GLU A 70 -1.44 3.17 2.39
N TYR A 71 -1.75 3.94 3.44
CA TYR A 71 -0.76 4.77 4.15
C TYR A 71 0.35 3.95 4.80
N PHE A 72 0.04 2.83 5.44
CA PHE A 72 1.07 1.95 6.02
C PHE A 72 2.09 1.51 4.97
N ILE A 73 1.64 1.11 3.80
CA ILE A 73 2.53 0.65 2.72
C ILE A 73 3.40 1.82 2.22
N LEU A 74 2.79 2.98 1.98
CA LEU A 74 3.49 4.15 1.46
C LEU A 74 4.51 4.71 2.45
N LEU A 75 4.12 4.86 3.72
CA LEU A 75 5.00 5.30 4.79
C LEU A 75 6.17 4.33 4.97
N TYR A 76 5.92 3.02 4.91
CA TYR A 76 6.99 2.02 4.99
C TYR A 76 7.96 2.13 3.81
N PHE A 77 7.46 2.20 2.58
CA PHE A 77 8.28 2.33 1.38
C PHE A 77 9.11 3.60 1.38
N GLN A 78 8.50 4.74 1.69
CA GLN A 78 9.20 6.01 1.82
C GLN A 78 10.30 5.95 2.88
N ASN A 79 10.00 5.37 4.05
CA ASN A 79 11.00 5.22 5.11
C ASN A 79 12.14 4.26 4.72
N LYS A 80 11.89 3.31 3.81
CA LYS A 80 12.94 2.45 3.23
C LYS A 80 13.68 3.12 2.05
N GLY A 81 13.42 4.40 1.77
CA GLY A 81 14.10 5.17 0.73
C GLY A 81 13.49 5.04 -0.67
N ILE A 82 12.32 4.41 -0.80
CA ILE A 82 11.61 4.30 -2.08
C ILE A 82 10.74 5.55 -2.25
N ILE A 83 11.18 6.48 -3.10
CA ILE A 83 10.59 7.83 -3.19
C ILE A 83 9.76 8.08 -4.47
N ASN A 84 9.95 7.29 -5.53
CA ASN A 84 9.18 7.40 -6.78
C ASN A 84 7.84 6.65 -6.66
N LEU A 85 7.03 7.07 -5.69
CA LEU A 85 5.71 6.51 -5.38
C LEU A 85 4.63 7.37 -6.06
N TYR A 86 3.83 6.76 -6.94
CA TYR A 86 2.70 7.42 -7.59
C TYR A 86 1.39 6.75 -7.15
N PRO A 87 0.89 7.04 -5.93
CA PRO A 87 -0.38 6.49 -5.48
C PRO A 87 -1.59 6.96 -6.30
N GLN A 88 -2.63 6.12 -6.36
CA GLN A 88 -3.91 6.46 -7.01
C GLN A 88 -3.75 6.92 -8.48
N ALA A 89 -2.79 6.32 -9.19
CA ALA A 89 -2.37 6.76 -10.52
C ALA A 89 -3.12 6.03 -11.64
N TYR A 90 -3.38 6.78 -12.71
CA TYR A 90 -3.75 6.25 -14.01
C TYR A 90 -2.53 6.21 -14.91
N LEU A 91 -2.39 5.13 -15.68
CA LEU A 91 -1.36 5.04 -16.71
C LEU A 91 -1.96 5.50 -18.04
N PHE A 92 -1.26 6.39 -18.75
CA PHE A 92 -1.78 6.99 -20.00
C PHE A 92 -2.27 5.94 -21.02
N PHE A 93 -1.59 4.80 -21.10
CA PHE A 93 -1.90 3.72 -22.03
C PHE A 93 -3.02 2.76 -21.55
N ILE A 94 -3.45 2.84 -20.28
CA ILE A 94 -4.65 2.15 -19.75
C ILE A 94 -5.39 3.14 -18.84
N PRO A 95 -6.08 4.14 -19.43
CA PRO A 95 -6.69 5.23 -18.68
C PRO A 95 -7.89 4.77 -17.84
N ASP A 96 -8.46 3.59 -18.14
CA ASP A 96 -9.65 3.08 -17.45
C ASP A 96 -9.33 2.37 -16.12
N ILE A 97 -8.05 2.07 -15.86
CA ILE A 97 -7.62 1.45 -14.62
C ILE A 97 -6.93 2.47 -13.73
N LYS A 98 -7.50 2.64 -12.54
CA LYS A 98 -6.85 3.32 -11.43
C LYS A 98 -6.09 2.31 -10.58
N PHE A 99 -4.77 2.45 -10.52
CA PHE A 99 -3.93 1.65 -9.65
C PHE A 99 -3.78 2.32 -8.28
N ASP A 100 -3.76 1.53 -7.20
CA ASP A 100 -3.59 2.08 -5.85
C ASP A 100 -2.18 2.67 -5.66
N LEU A 101 -1.16 2.07 -6.29
CA LEU A 101 0.21 2.60 -6.38
C LEU A 101 0.88 2.18 -7.69
N VAL A 102 1.60 3.10 -8.30
CA VAL A 102 2.54 2.83 -9.39
C VAL A 102 3.95 3.23 -8.95
N LEU A 103 4.92 2.38 -9.27
CA LEU A 103 6.36 2.61 -9.09
C LEU A 103 7.08 2.51 -10.43
N PHE A 104 8.14 3.29 -10.57
CA PHE A 104 9.10 3.14 -11.66
C PHE A 104 10.42 2.64 -11.09
N THR A 105 10.94 1.56 -11.68
CA THR A 105 12.31 1.11 -11.39
C THR A 105 13.33 2.07 -12.00
N GLU A 106 14.60 1.95 -11.60
CA GLU A 106 15.73 2.65 -12.26
C GLU A 106 15.79 2.37 -13.77
N THR A 107 15.36 1.17 -14.19
CA THR A 107 15.26 0.76 -15.60
C THR A 107 13.96 1.21 -16.29
N LYS A 108 13.21 2.15 -15.69
CA LYS A 108 11.93 2.68 -16.17
C LYS A 108 10.83 1.61 -16.37
N ARG A 109 10.93 0.47 -15.68
CA ARG A 109 9.87 -0.55 -15.69
C ARG A 109 8.77 -0.15 -14.73
N ILE A 110 7.54 -0.40 -15.14
CA ILE A 110 6.35 -0.09 -14.35
C ILE A 110 6.03 -1.26 -13.45
N MET A 111 5.81 -0.95 -12.18
CA MET A 111 5.25 -1.87 -11.21
C MET A 111 3.99 -1.23 -10.64
N ALA A 112 2.85 -1.86 -10.89
CA ALA A 112 1.56 -1.39 -10.39
C ALA A 112 1.07 -2.29 -9.25
N PHE A 113 0.39 -1.69 -8.30
CA PHE A 113 -0.09 -2.36 -7.10
C PHE A 113 -1.53 -1.98 -6.85
N ASN A 114 -2.32 -3.00 -6.48
CA ASN A 114 -3.63 -2.81 -5.88
C ASN A 114 -3.65 -3.39 -4.47
N PHE A 115 -4.23 -2.64 -3.55
CA PHE A 115 -4.26 -2.93 -2.12
C PHE A 115 -5.69 -3.30 -1.71
N LYS A 116 -5.87 -4.50 -1.15
CA LYS A 116 -7.17 -4.96 -0.68
C LYS A 116 -7.05 -5.56 0.71
N THR A 117 -7.72 -4.95 1.69
CA THR A 117 -7.75 -5.50 3.07
C THR A 117 -8.28 -6.94 3.12
N CYS A 118 -9.28 -7.26 2.30
CA CYS A 118 -9.79 -8.63 2.08
C CYS A 118 -9.99 -8.90 0.59
N LEU A 119 -9.61 -10.10 0.13
CA LEU A 119 -9.64 -10.46 -1.29
C LEU A 119 -11.05 -10.83 -1.80
N ARG A 120 -11.85 -11.63 -1.06
CA ARG A 120 -13.20 -12.12 -1.46
C ARG A 120 -13.24 -12.44 -2.97
N ASP A 121 -14.26 -12.02 -3.74
CA ASP A 121 -14.25 -12.13 -5.21
C ASP A 121 -13.50 -10.98 -5.91
N ARG A 122 -13.09 -9.95 -5.17
CA ARG A 122 -12.47 -8.74 -5.71
C ARG A 122 -11.07 -8.98 -6.29
N TYR A 123 -10.45 -10.13 -6.00
CA TYR A 123 -9.20 -10.51 -6.68
C TYR A 123 -9.41 -10.74 -8.18
N LYS A 124 -10.61 -11.12 -8.63
CA LYS A 124 -10.92 -11.34 -10.05
C LYS A 124 -10.75 -10.05 -10.84
N GLN A 125 -11.23 -8.93 -10.30
CA GLN A 125 -11.02 -7.60 -10.88
C GLN A 125 -9.52 -7.27 -10.96
N ALA A 126 -8.78 -7.46 -9.87
CA ALA A 126 -7.34 -7.22 -9.85
C ALA A 126 -6.57 -8.10 -10.85
N MET A 127 -7.02 -9.34 -11.10
CA MET A 127 -6.43 -10.19 -12.13
C MET A 127 -6.65 -9.63 -13.53
N VAL A 128 -7.87 -9.14 -13.84
CA VAL A 128 -8.16 -8.48 -15.13
C VAL A 128 -7.28 -7.25 -15.30
N GLU A 129 -7.16 -6.42 -14.25
CA GLU A 129 -6.34 -5.21 -14.27
C GLU A 129 -4.85 -5.53 -14.52
N GLY A 130 -4.31 -6.54 -13.82
CA GLY A 130 -2.94 -7.00 -14.04
C GLY A 130 -2.69 -7.60 -15.42
N GLN A 131 -3.68 -8.33 -15.98
CA GLN A 131 -3.60 -8.85 -17.34
C GLN A 131 -3.55 -7.72 -18.38
N GLN A 132 -4.35 -6.68 -18.23
CA GLN A 132 -4.31 -5.53 -19.14
C GLN A 132 -2.93 -4.85 -19.12
N LEU A 133 -2.34 -4.67 -17.93
CA LEU A 133 -0.97 -4.13 -17.82
C LEU A 133 0.06 -5.01 -18.53
N LYS A 134 -0.02 -6.33 -18.33
CA LYS A 134 0.91 -7.30 -18.92
C LYS A 134 0.79 -7.44 -20.44
N LYS A 135 -0.37 -7.11 -21.02
CA LYS A 135 -0.56 -7.08 -22.48
C LYS A 135 0.25 -5.99 -23.16
N LEU A 136 0.58 -4.91 -22.45
CA LEU A 136 1.37 -3.81 -23.01
C LEU A 136 2.87 -4.13 -23.02
N ASP A 137 3.37 -4.66 -21.91
CA ASP A 137 4.75 -5.10 -21.79
C ASP A 137 4.83 -6.22 -20.75
N THR A 138 5.37 -7.36 -21.16
CA THR A 138 5.50 -8.53 -20.28
C THR A 138 6.45 -8.28 -19.11
N ARG A 139 7.32 -7.25 -19.20
CA ARG A 139 8.25 -6.82 -18.16
C ARG A 139 7.59 -5.96 -17.08
N PHE A 140 6.42 -5.37 -17.33
CA PHE A 140 5.68 -4.65 -16.31
C PHE A 140 5.17 -5.61 -15.25
N GLU A 141 5.14 -5.22 -13.99
CA GLU A 141 4.71 -6.11 -12.92
C GLU A 141 3.44 -5.59 -12.27
N PHE A 142 2.55 -6.51 -11.90
CA PHE A 142 1.34 -6.20 -11.17
C PHE A 142 1.30 -7.01 -9.87
N TYR A 143 0.98 -6.33 -8.77
CA TYR A 143 0.96 -6.91 -7.44
C TYR A 143 -0.37 -6.62 -6.73
N LEU A 144 -1.02 -7.68 -6.27
CA LEU A 144 -2.19 -7.58 -5.40
C LEU A 144 -1.75 -7.83 -3.95
N LEU A 145 -1.75 -6.78 -3.12
CA LEU A 145 -1.40 -6.89 -1.70
C LEU A 145 -2.65 -6.93 -0.82
N ASN A 146 -2.57 -7.70 0.26
CA ASN A 146 -3.61 -7.75 1.29
C ASN A 146 -3.10 -7.38 2.69
N ALA A 147 -4.02 -7.12 3.62
CA ALA A 147 -3.72 -6.69 4.99
C ALA A 147 -2.85 -7.67 5.79
N LEU A 148 -2.87 -8.96 5.43
CA LEU A 148 -2.02 -10.01 6.02
C LEU A 148 -0.64 -10.10 5.37
N PHE A 149 -0.34 -9.23 4.39
CA PHE A 149 0.84 -9.31 3.53
C PHE A 149 1.06 -10.71 2.93
N ARG A 150 -0.03 -11.47 2.78
CA ARG A 150 -0.02 -12.70 2.01
C ARG A 150 -0.03 -12.29 0.55
N PHE A 151 1.15 -12.30 -0.05
CA PHE A 151 1.32 -12.15 -1.50
C PHE A 151 0.54 -13.26 -2.19
N PHE A 152 -0.64 -12.93 -2.70
CA PHE A 152 -1.27 -13.72 -3.74
C PHE A 152 -0.65 -13.25 -5.04
N ARG A 153 0.44 -13.89 -5.45
CA ARG A 153 0.97 -13.65 -6.78
C ARG A 153 0.49 -14.78 -7.69
N GLN A 154 0.20 -14.45 -8.94
CA GLN A 154 0.87 -15.17 -10.03
C GLN A 154 2.40 -15.07 -9.80
N LEU A 155 2.82 -15.91 -8.84
CA LEU A 155 4.10 -16.27 -8.22
C LEU A 155 5.30 -15.31 -8.31
N LEU A 156 5.62 -14.68 -7.17
CA LEU A 156 6.97 -14.40 -6.63
C LEU A 156 6.79 -14.31 -5.12
N SER A 157 7.79 -14.83 -4.41
CA SER A 157 7.93 -14.60 -2.98
C SER A 157 8.33 -13.15 -2.69
N LEU A 158 7.94 -12.65 -1.52
CA LEU A 158 8.44 -11.40 -0.92
C LEU A 158 9.98 -11.32 -0.99
N LYS A 159 10.67 -12.47 -0.99
CA LYS A 159 12.13 -12.59 -1.13
C LYS A 159 12.63 -12.01 -2.47
N LEU A 160 11.94 -12.21 -3.59
CA LEU A 160 12.39 -11.68 -4.89
C LEU A 160 11.91 -10.24 -5.10
N PHE A 161 10.78 -9.83 -4.49
CA PHE A 161 10.40 -8.41 -4.39
C PHE A 161 11.47 -7.60 -3.63
N LEU A 162 11.91 -8.12 -2.48
CA LEU A 162 13.01 -7.52 -1.73
C LEU A 162 14.35 -7.61 -2.50
N LYS A 163 14.68 -8.73 -3.16
CA LYS A 163 15.93 -8.88 -3.92
C LYS A 163 16.02 -7.99 -5.18
N LEU A 164 14.87 -7.62 -5.76
CA LEU A 164 14.79 -6.69 -6.90
C LEU A 164 14.81 -5.21 -6.47
N PHE A 165 14.41 -4.89 -5.23
CA PHE A 165 14.35 -3.52 -4.70
C PHE A 165 15.50 -3.15 -3.76
N PHE A 166 16.10 -4.14 -3.10
CA PHE A 166 17.16 -3.97 -2.13
C PHE A 166 18.36 -4.72 -2.71
N LYS A 167 19.34 -4.00 -3.27
CA LYS A 167 20.69 -4.54 -3.45
C LYS A 167 21.23 -4.90 -2.06
N THR A 168 20.92 -6.08 -1.59
CA THR A 168 21.61 -6.82 -0.53
C THR A 168 22.07 -8.13 -1.13
#